data_AF-A0A2T1DMI7-F1
#
_entry.id   AF-A0A2T1DMI7-F1
#
_cell.length_a   1.000
_cell.length_b   1.000
_cell.length_c   1.000
_cell.angle_alpha   90.00
_cell.angle_beta   90.00
_cell.angle_gamma   90.00
#
_symmetry.space_group_name_H-M   'P 1'
#
loop_
_entity.id
_entity.type
_entity.pdbx_description
1 polymer ?
#
loop_
_entity_poly.entity_id
_entity_poly.type
_entity_poly.pdbx_seq_one_letter_code
_entity_poly.pdbx_strand_id
1 'polypeptide(L)'
;MRPDSKTASLQRLRSIAHILDNAIPIPFTPYRVGIDPIVGLIPGGGDLVMAGFSVYIVWESARLGLPRSTVTQMVSNLVFDTLAGTVPVAGDLLDVTWKANSKNIRLLEAHLDSPQHQKKANQGFVLLLLFGFLLLVVSIAALSVFVIGLVWKAIVQ
;
A
#
# COMPACT_ATOMS: atom_id res chain seq x y z
N MET A 1 -21.27 -16.80 -4.82
CA MET A 1 -20.92 -16.18 -3.53
C MET A 1 -22.18 -15.55 -2.95
N ARG A 2 -22.55 -15.85 -1.69
CA ARG A 2 -23.65 -15.16 -0.99
C ARG A 2 -23.23 -13.72 -0.66
N PRO A 3 -24.15 -12.74 -0.66
CA PRO A 3 -23.83 -11.33 -0.33
C PRO A 3 -23.07 -11.21 1.01
N ASP A 4 -23.40 -12.05 1.99
CA ASP A 4 -22.77 -12.15 3.31
C ASP A 4 -21.24 -12.35 3.25
N SER A 5 -20.74 -13.12 2.26
CA SER A 5 -19.31 -13.42 2.17
C SER A 5 -18.48 -12.24 1.64
N LYS A 6 -19.08 -11.40 0.78
CA LYS A 6 -18.39 -10.20 0.26
C LYS A 6 -18.26 -9.15 1.36
N THR A 7 -19.31 -8.96 2.15
CA THR A 7 -19.32 -8.03 3.28
C THR A 7 -18.30 -8.43 4.34
N ALA A 8 -18.20 -9.72 4.68
CA ALA A 8 -17.19 -10.22 5.61
C ALA A 8 -15.76 -10.00 5.09
N SER A 9 -15.53 -10.21 3.79
CA SER A 9 -14.22 -9.97 3.15
C SER A 9 -13.87 -8.49 3.18
N LEU A 10 -14.80 -7.61 2.81
CA LEU A 10 -14.62 -6.16 2.87
C LEU A 10 -14.29 -5.69 4.29
N GLN A 11 -15.01 -6.16 5.30
CA GLN A 11 -14.76 -5.77 6.69
C GLN A 11 -13.36 -6.19 7.14
N ARG A 12 -12.90 -7.38 6.77
CA ARG A 12 -11.54 -7.84 7.04
C ARG A 12 -10.50 -6.93 6.37
N LEU A 13 -10.68 -6.63 5.09
CA LEU A 13 -9.75 -5.76 4.34
C LEU A 13 -9.73 -4.33 4.91
N ARG A 14 -10.89 -3.81 5.34
CA ARG A 14 -10.99 -2.51 6.01
C ARG A 14 -10.22 -2.49 7.32
N SER A 15 -10.31 -3.54 8.14
CA SER A 15 -9.52 -3.64 9.38
C SER A 15 -8.02 -3.66 9.10
N ILE A 16 -7.58 -4.42 8.10
CA ILE A 16 -6.15 -4.46 7.70
C ILE A 16 -5.70 -3.07 7.26
N ALA A 17 -6.43 -2.41 6.36
CA ALA A 17 -6.08 -1.07 5.91
C ALA A 17 -6.04 -0.03 7.05
N HIS A 18 -6.94 -0.16 8.03
CA HIS A 18 -6.93 0.70 9.20
C HIS A 18 -5.69 0.49 10.06
N ILE A 19 -5.25 -0.75 10.25
CA ILE A 19 -4.02 -1.07 10.96
C ILE A 19 -2.80 -0.54 10.19
N LEU A 20 -2.75 -0.76 8.87
CA LEU A 20 -1.63 -0.32 8.04
C LEU A 20 -1.47 1.19 8.01
N ASP A 21 -2.55 1.95 7.91
CA ASP A 21 -2.45 3.40 7.64
C ASP A 21 -2.85 4.29 8.83
N ASN A 22 -3.59 3.78 9.82
CA ASN A 22 -4.29 4.61 10.81
C ASN A 22 -4.23 4.09 12.27
N ALA A 23 -3.38 3.11 12.57
CA ALA A 23 -3.35 2.44 13.87
C ALA A 23 -3.09 3.39 15.06
N ILE A 24 -2.21 4.38 14.90
CA ILE A 24 -1.72 5.20 16.01
C ILE A 24 -2.15 6.66 15.80
N PRO A 25 -2.94 7.25 16.72
CA PRO A 25 -3.22 8.68 16.70
C PRO A 25 -1.99 9.47 17.18
N ILE A 26 -1.65 10.55 16.47
CA ILE A 26 -0.60 11.46 16.90
C ILE A 26 -1.19 12.42 17.93
N PRO A 27 -0.66 12.50 19.17
CA PRO A 27 -1.16 13.42 20.18
C PRO A 27 -1.05 14.87 19.68
N PHE A 28 -2.03 15.70 20.03
CA PHE A 28 -2.12 17.12 19.63
C PHE A 28 -2.31 17.40 18.13
N THR A 29 -2.53 16.39 17.28
CA THR A 29 -2.87 16.59 15.87
C THR A 29 -4.07 15.71 15.45
N PRO A 30 -4.80 16.05 14.37
CA PRO A 30 -5.86 15.19 13.83
C PRO A 30 -5.32 13.98 13.06
N TYR A 31 -4.00 13.80 13.01
CA TYR A 31 -3.35 12.84 12.14
C TYR A 31 -3.16 11.48 12.80
N ARG A 32 -3.20 10.45 11.97
CA ARG A 32 -3.02 9.05 12.36
C ARG A 32 -1.98 8.44 11.45
N VAL A 33 -1.07 7.67 12.04
CA VAL A 33 -0.02 6.95 11.35
C VAL A 33 -0.29 5.46 11.43
N GLY A 34 0.19 4.75 10.41
CA GLY A 34 0.25 3.32 10.37
C GLY A 34 1.06 2.68 11.48
N ILE A 35 1.13 1.35 11.45
CA ILE A 35 2.06 0.61 12.31
C ILE A 35 3.50 0.64 11.79
N ASP A 36 3.75 1.17 10.59
CA ASP A 36 5.08 1.32 9.97
C ASP A 36 6.16 1.86 10.93
N PRO A 37 5.92 2.91 11.76
CA PRO A 37 6.93 3.41 12.69
C PRO A 37 7.28 2.41 13.82
N ILE A 38 6.35 1.55 14.22
CA ILE A 38 6.61 0.49 15.21
C ILE A 38 7.32 -0.68 14.54
N VAL A 39 6.87 -1.02 13.34
CA VAL A 39 7.33 -2.18 12.59
C VAL A 39 8.73 -1.95 12.01
N GLY A 40 9.07 -0.71 11.66
CA GLY A 40 10.42 -0.27 11.29
C GLY A 40 11.43 -0.28 12.43
N LEU A 41 11.00 -0.38 13.70
CA LEU A 41 11.91 -0.62 14.84
C LEU A 41 12.41 -2.07 14.88
N ILE A 42 11.75 -2.98 14.15
CA ILE A 42 12.18 -4.38 14.02
C ILE A 42 13.11 -4.48 12.80
N PRO A 43 14.43 -4.64 13.00
CA PRO A 43 15.37 -4.66 11.89
C PRO A 43 15.07 -5.79 10.91
N GLY A 44 14.91 -5.43 9.62
CA GLY A 44 14.85 -6.35 8.48
C GLY A 44 13.50 -7.02 8.18
N GLY A 45 12.48 -6.89 9.05
CA GLY A 45 11.20 -7.59 8.88
C GLY A 45 10.01 -6.70 8.51
N GLY A 46 10.11 -5.39 8.72
CA GLY A 46 8.94 -4.54 8.76
C GLY A 46 8.29 -4.25 7.40
N ASP A 47 9.10 -3.77 6.45
CA ASP A 47 8.61 -3.27 5.16
C ASP A 47 8.01 -4.38 4.28
N LEU A 48 8.58 -5.58 4.35
CA LEU A 48 8.07 -6.73 3.59
C LEU A 48 6.69 -7.18 4.09
N VAL A 49 6.47 -7.11 5.40
CA VAL A 49 5.16 -7.46 5.99
C VAL A 49 4.13 -6.40 5.62
N MET A 50 4.48 -5.11 5.69
CA MET A 50 3.59 -4.01 5.32
C MET A 50 3.23 -4.02 3.83
N ALA A 51 4.23 -4.21 2.95
CA ALA A 51 4.01 -4.41 1.53
C ALA A 51 3.16 -5.65 1.23
N GLY A 52 3.39 -6.74 1.97
CA GLY A 52 2.62 -7.99 1.85
C GLY A 52 1.13 -7.80 2.13
N PHE A 53 0.78 -7.10 3.21
CA PHE A 53 -0.63 -6.79 3.51
C PHE A 53 -1.26 -5.85 2.48
N SER A 54 -0.50 -4.87 2.00
CA SER A 54 -0.96 -3.94 0.96
C SER A 54 -1.26 -4.68 -0.36
N VAL A 55 -0.38 -5.59 -0.75
CA VAL A 55 -0.58 -6.50 -1.89
C VAL A 55 -1.80 -7.42 -1.67
N TYR A 56 -1.98 -7.94 -0.46
CA TYR A 56 -3.13 -8.76 -0.11
C TYR A 56 -4.46 -8.01 -0.29
N ILE A 57 -4.53 -6.73 0.09
CA ILE A 57 -5.72 -5.88 -0.14
C ILE A 57 -6.05 -5.80 -1.63
N VAL A 58 -5.06 -5.52 -2.48
CA VAL A 58 -5.28 -5.42 -3.94
C VAL A 58 -5.72 -6.75 -4.52
N TRP A 59 -5.03 -7.83 -4.16
CA TRP A 59 -5.31 -9.17 -4.66
C TRP A 59 -6.72 -9.64 -4.30
N GLU A 60 -7.11 -9.51 -3.03
CA GLU A 60 -8.43 -9.92 -2.57
C GLU A 60 -9.55 -9.05 -3.16
N SER A 61 -9.30 -7.74 -3.28
CA SER A 61 -10.22 -6.83 -3.97
C SER A 61 -10.42 -7.22 -5.44
N ALA A 62 -9.36 -7.62 -6.14
CA ALA A 62 -9.47 -8.14 -7.50
C ALA A 62 -10.28 -9.43 -7.57
N ARG A 63 -10.15 -10.34 -6.59
CA ARG A 63 -11.00 -11.55 -6.50
C ARG A 63 -12.47 -11.23 -6.30
N LEU A 64 -12.79 -10.11 -5.64
CA LEU A 64 -14.17 -9.64 -5.46
C LEU A 64 -14.81 -9.09 -6.75
N GLY A 65 -14.02 -9.00 -7.83
CA GLY A 65 -14.52 -8.75 -9.18
C GLY A 65 -14.23 -7.35 -9.72
N LEU A 66 -13.28 -6.62 -9.13
CA LEU A 66 -12.89 -5.29 -9.59
C LEU A 66 -12.49 -5.30 -11.08
N PRO A 67 -12.84 -4.22 -11.82
CA PRO A 67 -12.40 -4.06 -13.19
C PRO A 67 -10.91 -3.73 -13.24
N ARG A 68 -10.30 -4.00 -14.40
CA ARG A 68 -8.85 -3.76 -14.61
C ARG A 68 -8.43 -2.34 -14.27
N SER A 69 -9.24 -1.35 -14.64
CA SER A 69 -9.01 0.06 -14.38
C SER A 69 -8.90 0.37 -12.88
N THR A 70 -9.82 -0.16 -12.06
CA THR A 70 -9.78 0.03 -10.61
C THR A 70 -8.59 -0.69 -9.98
N VAL A 71 -8.25 -1.91 -10.42
CA VAL A 71 -7.04 -2.61 -9.92
C VAL A 71 -5.77 -1.82 -10.27
N THR A 72 -5.66 -1.27 -11.47
CA THR A 72 -4.55 -0.39 -11.84
C THR A 72 -4.47 0.83 -10.94
N GLN A 73 -5.60 1.50 -10.67
CA GLN A 73 -5.65 2.62 -9.72
C GLN A 73 -5.18 2.21 -8.32
N MET A 74 -5.56 1.00 -7.87
CA MET A 74 -5.12 0.51 -6.57
C MET A 74 -3.61 0.30 -6.49
N VAL A 75 -3.01 -0.24 -7.53
CA VAL A 75 -1.55 -0.42 -7.60
C VAL A 75 -0.84 0.92 -7.73
N SER A 76 -1.39 1.86 -8.51
CA SER A 76 -0.86 3.23 -8.57
C SER A 76 -0.85 3.89 -7.20
N ASN A 77 -1.89 3.70 -6.38
CA ASN A 77 -1.90 4.23 -5.01
C ASN A 77 -0.71 3.69 -4.18
N LEU A 78 -0.37 2.41 -4.31
CA LEU A 78 0.79 1.82 -3.64
C LEU A 78 2.11 2.40 -4.13
N VAL A 79 2.24 2.61 -5.44
CA VAL A 79 3.44 3.23 -6.03
C VAL A 79 3.62 4.65 -5.49
N PHE A 80 2.56 5.46 -5.47
CA PHE A 80 2.64 6.82 -4.93
C PHE A 80 3.03 6.85 -3.45
N ASP A 81 2.53 5.91 -2.65
CA ASP A 81 2.88 5.78 -1.24
C ASP A 81 4.37 5.43 -1.05
N THR A 82 4.87 4.47 -1.82
CA THR A 82 6.31 4.10 -1.82
C THR A 82 7.19 5.27 -2.22
N LEU A 83 6.81 6.02 -3.26
CA LEU A 83 7.55 7.18 -3.73
C LEU A 83 7.50 8.33 -2.72
N ALA A 84 6.34 8.57 -2.10
CA ALA A 84 6.19 9.59 -1.06
C ALA A 84 7.10 9.30 0.14
N GLY A 85 7.19 8.03 0.56
CA GLY A 85 8.10 7.59 1.62
C GLY A 85 9.60 7.70 1.29
N THR A 86 9.97 7.96 0.01
CA THR A 86 11.37 8.05 -0.43
C THR A 86 11.92 9.49 -0.39
N VAL A 87 11.09 10.51 -0.14
CA VAL A 87 11.51 11.94 -0.20
C VAL A 87 11.74 12.51 1.21
N PRO A 88 13.00 12.65 1.69
CA PRO A 88 13.30 13.08 3.06
C PRO A 88 13.17 14.59 3.36
N VAL A 89 12.83 15.44 2.36
CA VAL A 89 12.92 16.92 2.49
C VAL A 89 11.61 17.67 2.17
N ALA A 90 10.56 17.02 1.63
CA ALA A 90 9.29 17.69 1.32
C ALA A 90 8.28 17.70 2.49
N GLY A 91 8.78 17.49 3.71
CA GLY A 91 8.06 16.85 4.80
C GLY A 91 7.17 17.70 5.71
N ASP A 92 6.97 19.00 5.42
CA ASP A 92 6.09 19.81 6.28
C ASP A 92 4.66 19.99 5.72
N LEU A 93 4.39 19.60 4.46
CA LEU A 93 3.07 19.85 3.83
C LEU A 93 2.51 18.68 3.00
N LEU A 94 3.33 17.70 2.60
CA LEU A 94 2.85 16.47 1.95
C LEU A 94 2.70 15.30 2.94
N ASP A 95 3.41 15.37 4.08
CA ASP A 95 3.66 14.30 5.08
C ASP A 95 2.45 13.90 5.92
N VAL A 96 1.27 14.38 5.57
CA VAL A 96 0.01 13.82 6.07
C VAL A 96 -0.55 12.82 5.05
N THR A 97 0.16 11.70 4.95
CA THR A 97 -0.41 10.37 4.73
C THR A 97 -1.14 10.13 3.39
N TRP A 98 -0.40 9.81 2.32
CA TRP A 98 -1.02 9.14 1.17
C TRP A 98 -1.44 7.71 1.58
N LYS A 99 -2.57 7.57 2.26
CA LYS A 99 -3.08 6.31 2.82
C LYS A 99 -3.55 5.35 1.73
N ALA A 100 -2.61 4.72 1.04
CA ALA A 100 -2.88 3.92 -0.15
C ALA A 100 -3.85 2.78 0.15
N ASN A 101 -3.67 2.08 1.28
CA ASN A 101 -4.55 1.00 1.68
C ASN A 101 -5.97 1.49 1.95
N SER A 102 -6.11 2.61 2.67
CA SER A 102 -7.40 3.23 2.94
C SER A 102 -8.09 3.71 1.65
N LYS A 103 -7.36 4.29 0.70
CA LYS A 103 -7.88 4.68 -0.62
C LYS A 103 -8.31 3.47 -1.45
N ASN A 104 -7.54 2.39 -1.38
CA ASN A 104 -7.84 1.13 -2.05
C ASN A 104 -9.12 0.48 -1.53
N ILE A 105 -9.36 0.52 -0.22
CA ILE A 105 -10.62 0.09 0.37
C ILE A 105 -11.80 0.94 -0.14
N ARG A 106 -11.65 2.26 -0.25
CA ARG A 106 -12.73 3.11 -0.80
C ARG A 106 -13.06 2.77 -2.25
N LEU A 107 -12.06 2.43 -3.06
CA LEU A 107 -12.27 1.97 -4.43
C LEU A 107 -13.05 0.65 -4.48
N LEU A 108 -12.74 -0.29 -3.57
CA LEU A 108 -13.48 -1.53 -3.43
C LEU A 108 -14.93 -1.28 -2.99
N GLU A 109 -15.14 -0.45 -1.97
CA GLU A 109 -16.46 -0.10 -1.46
C GLU A 109 -17.34 0.52 -2.55
N ALA A 110 -16.82 1.54 -3.24
CA ALA A 110 -17.53 2.19 -4.34
C ALA A 110 -17.92 1.19 -5.45
N HIS A 111 -17.07 0.21 -5.74
CA HIS A 111 -17.41 -0.84 -6.71
C HIS A 111 -18.47 -1.82 -6.20
N LEU A 112 -18.47 -2.16 -4.91
CA LEU A 112 -19.48 -3.05 -4.33
C LEU A 112 -20.85 -2.36 -4.23
N ASP A 113 -20.87 -1.06 -3.96
CA ASP A 113 -22.08 -0.24 -3.93
C ASP A 113 -22.64 0.02 -5.33
N SER A 114 -21.77 0.18 -6.33
CA SER A 114 -22.16 0.43 -7.73
C SER A 114 -21.22 -0.29 -8.70
N PRO A 115 -21.50 -1.58 -9.01
CA PRO A 115 -20.65 -2.38 -9.88
C PRO A 115 -20.56 -1.79 -11.28
N GLN A 116 -19.34 -1.47 -11.71
CA GLN A 116 -19.09 -0.97 -13.05
C GLN A 116 -19.09 -2.13 -14.07
N HIS A 117 -19.70 -1.91 -15.25
CA HIS A 117 -19.79 -2.90 -16.34
C HIS A 117 -18.48 -3.09 -17.13
N GLN A 118 -17.32 -2.77 -16.54
CA GLN A 118 -16.04 -2.87 -17.21
C GLN A 118 -15.47 -4.31 -17.18
N LYS A 119 -14.49 -4.59 -18.05
CA LYS A 119 -13.80 -5.89 -18.08
C LYS A 119 -13.13 -6.16 -16.74
N LYS A 120 -13.56 -7.23 -16.08
CA LYS A 120 -12.98 -7.71 -14.82
C LYS A 120 -11.48 -7.98 -14.96
N ALA A 121 -10.73 -7.71 -13.91
CA ALA A 121 -9.33 -8.07 -13.86
C ALA A 121 -9.19 -9.61 -13.86
N ASN A 122 -8.40 -10.14 -14.80
CA ASN A 122 -8.01 -11.55 -14.80
C ASN A 122 -6.80 -11.74 -13.88
N GLN A 123 -6.67 -12.93 -13.29
CA GLN A 123 -5.60 -13.22 -12.33
C GLN A 123 -4.20 -12.98 -12.88
N GLY A 124 -3.93 -13.32 -14.14
CA GLY A 124 -2.63 -13.06 -14.77
C GLY A 124 -2.29 -11.57 -14.87
N PHE A 125 -3.27 -10.70 -15.12
CA PHE A 125 -3.07 -9.25 -15.12
C PHE A 125 -2.78 -8.71 -13.72
N VAL A 126 -3.53 -9.17 -12.72
CA VAL A 126 -3.30 -8.79 -11.32
C VAL A 126 -1.90 -9.23 -10.88
N LEU A 127 -1.52 -10.48 -11.19
CA LEU A 127 -0.21 -11.02 -10.84
C LEU A 127 0.93 -10.23 -11.52
N LEU A 128 0.76 -9.86 -12.78
CA LEU A 128 1.73 -9.04 -13.51
C LEU A 128 1.90 -7.66 -12.88
N LEU A 129 0.80 -6.99 -12.51
CA LEU A 129 0.87 -5.69 -11.85
C LEU A 129 1.54 -5.78 -10.47
N LEU A 130 1.19 -6.77 -9.68
CA LEU A 130 1.77 -6.98 -8.35
C LEU A 130 3.26 -7.35 -8.42
N PHE A 131 3.65 -8.17 -9.40
CA PHE A 131 5.05 -8.49 -9.64
C PHE A 131 5.85 -7.26 -10.08
N GLY A 132 5.29 -6.45 -10.99
CA GLY A 132 5.89 -5.17 -11.40
C GLY A 132 6.06 -4.21 -10.23
N PHE A 133 5.05 -4.10 -9.35
CA PHE A 133 5.12 -3.32 -8.12
C PHE A 133 6.23 -3.83 -7.18
N LEU A 134 6.32 -5.13 -6.95
CA LEU A 134 7.36 -5.72 -6.10
C LEU A 134 8.78 -5.45 -6.63
N LEU A 135 8.99 -5.59 -7.93
CA LEU A 135 10.27 -5.27 -8.57
C LEU A 135 10.66 -3.79 -8.40
N LEU A 136 9.68 -2.89 -8.51
CA LEU A 136 9.88 -1.46 -8.27
C LEU A 136 10.30 -1.19 -6.83
N VAL A 137 9.61 -1.77 -5.85
CA VAL A 137 9.96 -1.63 -4.42
C VAL A 137 11.37 -2.14 -4.14
N VAL A 138 11.73 -3.34 -4.63
CA VAL A 138 13.07 -3.91 -4.44
C VAL A 138 14.15 -3.03 -5.08
N SER A 139 13.87 -2.45 -6.24
CA SER A 139 14.81 -1.58 -6.95
C SER A 139 15.04 -0.25 -6.19
N ILE A 140 13.99 0.36 -5.64
CA ILE A 140 14.09 1.57 -4.81
C ILE A 140 14.87 1.28 -3.52
N ALA A 141 14.57 0.16 -2.84
CA ALA A 141 15.27 -0.26 -1.63
C ALA A 141 16.77 -0.51 -1.91
N ALA A 142 17.08 -1.25 -2.97
CA ALA A 142 18.47 -1.54 -3.37
C ALA A 142 19.24 -0.26 -3.71
N LEU A 143 18.62 0.68 -4.43
CA LEU A 143 19.21 1.99 -4.74
C LEU A 143 19.47 2.79 -3.46
N SER A 144 18.53 2.80 -2.53
CA SER A 144 18.66 3.52 -1.25
C SER A 144 19.83 2.99 -0.44
N VAL A 145 19.95 1.66 -0.30
CA VAL A 145 21.09 1.00 0.37
C VAL A 145 22.41 1.30 -0.35
N PHE A 146 22.42 1.27 -1.69
CA PHE A 146 23.62 1.57 -2.47
C PHE A 146 24.10 3.01 -2.26
N VAL A 147 23.21 4.00 -2.32
CA VAL A 147 23.53 5.41 -2.09
C VAL A 147 24.05 5.64 -0.68
N ILE A 148 23.38 5.09 0.34
CA ILE A 148 23.83 5.17 1.74
C ILE A 148 25.24 4.56 1.87
N GLY A 149 25.48 3.41 1.24
CA GLY A 149 26.79 2.76 1.24
C GLY A 149 27.90 3.58 0.58
N LEU A 150 27.59 4.32 -0.50
CA LEU A 150 28.54 5.25 -1.13
C LEU A 150 28.86 6.44 -0.22
N VAL A 151 27.84 7.05 0.39
CA VAL A 151 28.01 8.17 1.31
C VAL A 151 28.82 7.76 2.54
N TRP A 152 28.53 6.59 3.12
CA TRP A 152 29.29 6.07 4.26
C TRP A 152 30.77 5.88 3.92
N LYS A 153 31.08 5.30 2.75
CA LYS A 153 32.46 5.13 2.28
C LYS A 153 33.18 6.46 2.10
N ALA A 154 32.49 7.48 1.59
CA ALA A 154 33.06 8.80 1.37
C ALA A 154 33.30 9.61 2.66
N ILE A 155 32.59 9.31 3.75
CA ILE A 155 32.76 9.97 5.05
C ILE A 155 33.84 9.29 5.91
N VAL A 156 34.01 7.97 5.76
CA VAL A 156 34.93 7.18 6.60
C VAL A 156 36.35 7.09 6.01
N GLN A 157 36.53 7.42 4.73
CA GLN A 157 37.84 7.58 4.07
C GLN A 157 38.29 9.04 4.05
#